data_AF-A0A7V2EF75-F1
#
_entry.id   AF-A0A7V2EF75-F1
#
_cell.length_a   1.000
_cell.length_b   1.000
_cell.length_c   1.000
_cell.angle_alpha   90.00
_cell.angle_beta   90.00
_cell.angle_gamma   90.00
#
_symmetry.space_group_name_H-M   'P 1'
#
loop_
_entity.id
_entity.type
_entity.pdbx_description
1 polymer ?
#
loop_
_entity_poly.entity_id
_entity_poly.type
_entity_poly.pdbx_seq_one_letter_code
_entity_poly.pdbx_strand_id
1 'polypeptide(L)'
;TEDRIAFWKSLGVNRVSVGVQSFDDGVLALLSRRHSAQQARVALQSLLAAGFVVSADLMLGLPGLNRRRLEQTLEALVQLSPHHVSVYLLEMDKPHRLALLAQRHAGLFPSEEEAAWQYLTTARFLRRAGYRHYEVSNWARPGFEARHNLRYWQGGVVLACGVGAYGQGRRSRWANTSELGEYMASLESSRFPRTWRSYLTPEAAQAEKVMLRLRLSRGVRWQEAEALAETRPRFWQLLGDFLAAGLARRRGERVRLTPRGWLVSNELFATLV
;
A
#
# COMPACT_ATOMS: atom_id res chain seq x y z
N THR A 1 11.04 -11.62 -19.75
CA THR A 1 11.46 -12.54 -20.81
C THR A 1 10.95 -13.92 -20.46
N GLU A 2 10.81 -14.80 -21.44
CA GLU A 2 10.32 -16.16 -21.25
C GLU A 2 11.25 -16.98 -20.34
N ASP A 3 12.58 -16.85 -20.51
CA ASP A 3 13.56 -17.54 -19.67
C ASP A 3 13.41 -17.21 -18.17
N ARG A 4 13.19 -15.93 -17.85
CA ARG A 4 12.96 -15.50 -16.46
C ARG A 4 11.67 -16.06 -15.90
N ILE A 5 10.62 -16.11 -16.73
CA ILE A 5 9.32 -16.69 -16.35
C ILE A 5 9.47 -18.18 -16.06
N ALA A 6 10.15 -18.93 -16.92
CA ALA A 6 10.40 -20.35 -16.75
C ALA A 6 11.23 -20.62 -15.48
N PHE A 7 12.28 -19.81 -15.26
CA PHE A 7 13.11 -19.90 -14.06
C PHE A 7 12.32 -19.60 -12.78
N TRP A 8 11.50 -18.55 -12.75
CA TRP A 8 10.67 -18.26 -11.57
C TRP A 8 9.68 -19.37 -11.27
N LYS A 9 9.08 -19.97 -12.31
CA LYS A 9 8.21 -21.14 -12.13
C LYS A 9 8.95 -22.34 -11.56
N SER A 10 10.16 -22.63 -12.02
CA SER A 10 10.94 -23.76 -11.49
C SER A 10 11.30 -23.58 -10.00
N LEU A 11 11.39 -22.33 -9.53
CA LEU A 11 11.55 -21.99 -8.11
C LEU A 11 10.24 -22.02 -7.30
N GLY A 12 9.09 -22.31 -7.93
CA GLY A 12 7.79 -22.33 -7.27
C GLY A 12 7.17 -20.95 -7.04
N VAL A 13 7.69 -19.90 -7.69
CA VAL A 13 7.04 -18.57 -7.68
C VAL A 13 5.67 -18.70 -8.33
N ASN A 14 4.63 -18.26 -7.64
CA ASN A 14 3.24 -18.34 -8.11
C ASN A 14 2.56 -16.97 -8.19
N ARG A 15 3.23 -15.91 -7.74
CA ARG A 15 2.72 -14.54 -7.74
C ARG A 15 3.82 -13.54 -8.10
N VAL A 16 3.50 -12.58 -8.96
CA VAL A 16 4.42 -11.51 -9.38
C VAL A 16 3.70 -10.16 -9.28
N SER A 17 4.38 -9.17 -8.69
CA SER A 17 3.95 -7.76 -8.69
C SER A 17 4.76 -6.99 -9.71
N VAL A 18 4.09 -6.25 -10.59
CA VAL A 18 4.71 -5.48 -11.65
C VAL A 18 4.53 -4.00 -11.36
N GLY A 19 5.66 -3.30 -11.21
CA GLY A 19 5.68 -1.86 -11.14
C GLY A 19 5.30 -1.23 -12.48
N VAL A 20 4.03 -0.85 -12.64
CA VAL A 20 3.51 -0.18 -13.84
C VAL A 20 3.60 1.33 -13.69
N GLN A 21 3.15 1.84 -12.54
CA GLN A 21 2.98 3.24 -12.16
C GLN A 21 1.90 3.96 -12.96
N SER A 22 2.02 3.97 -14.30
CA SER A 22 1.06 4.56 -15.24
C SER A 22 1.17 3.85 -16.59
N PHE A 23 0.10 3.91 -17.40
CA PHE A 23 0.12 3.49 -18.81
C PHE A 23 0.29 4.68 -19.78
N ASP A 24 0.83 5.80 -19.29
CA ASP A 24 1.15 6.99 -20.08
C ASP A 24 2.67 7.24 -20.07
N ASP A 25 3.29 7.21 -21.25
CA ASP A 25 4.75 7.36 -21.39
C ASP A 25 5.26 8.75 -20.98
N GLY A 26 4.44 9.80 -21.10
CA GLY A 26 4.78 11.14 -20.63
C GLY A 26 4.86 11.20 -19.11
N VAL A 27 3.93 10.55 -18.40
CA VAL A 27 3.97 10.42 -16.94
C VAL A 27 5.18 9.58 -16.51
N LEU A 28 5.44 8.46 -17.19
CA LEU A 28 6.59 7.58 -16.90
C LEU A 28 7.93 8.29 -17.09
N ALA A 29 8.05 9.13 -18.14
CA ALA A 29 9.25 9.92 -18.40
C ALA A 29 9.52 10.94 -17.27
N LEU A 30 8.49 11.62 -16.76
CA LEU A 30 8.60 12.54 -15.62
C LEU A 30 9.06 11.82 -14.34
N LEU A 31 8.65 10.55 -14.17
CA LEU A 31 9.12 9.67 -13.11
C LEU A 31 10.49 9.04 -13.35
N SER A 32 11.11 9.30 -14.50
CA SER A 32 12.38 8.68 -14.91
C SER A 32 12.33 7.15 -14.91
N ARG A 33 11.15 6.59 -15.24
CA ARG A 33 11.00 5.14 -15.39
C ARG A 33 11.71 4.69 -16.67
N ARG A 34 12.39 3.55 -16.56
CA ARG A 34 13.16 2.96 -17.67
C ARG A 34 12.30 2.13 -18.63
N HIS A 35 11.03 1.90 -18.26
CA HIS A 35 10.08 1.14 -19.07
C HIS A 35 9.04 2.07 -19.70
N SER A 36 8.52 1.66 -20.86
CA SER A 36 7.34 2.27 -21.48
C SER A 36 6.05 1.59 -21.02
N ALA A 37 4.92 2.25 -21.28
CA ALA A 37 3.58 1.71 -21.08
C ALA A 37 3.40 0.39 -21.86
N GLN A 38 3.91 0.32 -23.09
CA GLN A 38 3.84 -0.90 -23.89
C GLN A 38 4.64 -2.05 -23.27
N GLN A 39 5.84 -1.79 -22.75
CA GLN A 39 6.62 -2.81 -22.06
C GLN A 39 5.92 -3.32 -20.79
N ALA A 40 5.27 -2.42 -20.04
CA ALA A 40 4.45 -2.82 -18.88
C ALA A 40 3.26 -3.71 -19.28
N ARG A 41 2.56 -3.39 -20.37
CA ARG A 41 1.46 -4.22 -20.92
C ARG A 41 1.95 -5.61 -21.29
N VAL A 42 3.02 -5.70 -22.07
CA VAL A 42 3.62 -6.97 -22.50
C VAL A 42 4.07 -7.81 -21.30
N ALA A 43 4.68 -7.19 -20.30
CA ALA A 43 5.09 -7.88 -19.08
C ALA A 43 3.90 -8.48 -18.33
N LEU A 44 2.83 -7.71 -18.12
CA LEU A 44 1.61 -8.19 -17.48
C LEU A 44 0.97 -9.33 -18.27
N GLN A 45 0.80 -9.17 -19.58
CA GLN A 45 0.22 -10.20 -20.46
C GLN A 45 1.03 -11.50 -20.43
N SER A 46 2.35 -11.40 -20.51
CA SER A 46 3.24 -12.57 -20.49
C SER A 46 3.14 -13.33 -19.16
N LEU A 47 3.08 -12.61 -18.03
CA LEU A 47 2.94 -13.22 -16.71
C LEU A 47 1.55 -13.84 -16.51
N LEU A 48 0.50 -13.20 -17.00
CA LEU A 48 -0.86 -13.72 -16.97
C LEU A 48 -1.00 -14.99 -17.84
N ALA A 49 -0.47 -14.96 -19.07
CA ALA A 49 -0.45 -16.11 -19.98
C ALA A 49 0.36 -17.28 -19.41
N ALA A 50 1.43 -16.98 -18.66
CA ALA A 50 2.17 -17.98 -17.92
C ALA A 50 1.43 -18.49 -16.67
N GLY A 51 0.25 -17.99 -16.31
CA GLY A 51 -0.54 -18.51 -15.20
C GLY A 51 -0.05 -18.07 -13.81
N PHE A 52 0.70 -16.98 -13.71
CA PHE A 52 0.97 -16.37 -12.40
C PHE A 52 -0.26 -15.64 -11.86
N VAL A 53 -0.36 -15.51 -10.54
CA VAL A 53 -1.15 -14.46 -9.92
C VAL A 53 -0.42 -13.14 -10.11
N VAL A 54 -1.01 -12.20 -10.84
CA VAL A 54 -0.35 -10.95 -11.22
C VAL A 54 -0.97 -9.76 -10.49
N SER A 55 -0.11 -8.95 -9.87
CA SER A 55 -0.43 -7.61 -9.37
C SER A 55 0.12 -6.54 -10.31
N ALA A 56 -0.69 -5.54 -10.61
CA ALA A 56 -0.25 -4.31 -11.28
C ALA A 56 -0.20 -3.16 -10.29
N ASP A 57 0.96 -2.54 -10.13
CA ASP A 57 1.18 -1.50 -9.14
C ASP A 57 1.12 -0.12 -9.80
N LEU A 58 0.07 0.64 -9.50
CA LEU A 58 -0.17 2.01 -9.97
C LEU A 58 0.22 3.05 -8.92
N MET A 59 0.52 4.26 -9.39
CA MET A 59 0.70 5.42 -8.53
C MET A 59 -0.22 6.57 -8.98
N LEU A 60 -0.76 7.30 -8.02
CA LEU A 60 -1.59 8.49 -8.16
C LEU A 60 -0.84 9.71 -7.62
N GLY A 61 -1.35 10.92 -7.87
CA GLY A 61 -0.65 12.16 -7.46
C GLY A 61 0.64 12.41 -8.27
N LEU A 62 0.77 11.77 -9.43
CA LEU A 62 1.98 11.84 -10.25
C LEU A 62 2.04 13.15 -11.06
N PRO A 63 3.25 13.67 -11.35
CA PRO A 63 3.40 14.84 -12.21
C PRO A 63 2.82 14.57 -13.60
N GLY A 64 2.02 15.51 -14.12
CA GLY A 64 1.37 15.42 -15.42
C GLY A 64 0.22 14.41 -15.50
N LEU A 65 -0.14 13.72 -14.41
CA LEU A 65 -1.29 12.80 -14.38
C LEU A 65 -2.59 13.58 -14.18
N ASN A 66 -3.16 14.07 -15.27
CA ASN A 66 -4.47 14.72 -15.26
C ASN A 66 -5.62 13.69 -15.36
N ARG A 67 -6.86 14.19 -15.31
CA ARG A 67 -8.09 13.36 -15.36
C ARG A 67 -8.12 12.41 -16.55
N ARG A 68 -7.87 12.93 -17.76
CA ARG A 68 -7.89 12.15 -19.00
C ARG A 68 -6.87 11.01 -18.96
N ARG A 69 -5.64 11.31 -18.53
CA ARG A 69 -4.54 10.34 -18.44
C ARG A 69 -4.82 9.27 -17.38
N LEU A 70 -5.45 9.65 -16.26
CA LEU A 70 -5.90 8.68 -15.26
C LEU A 70 -6.95 7.73 -15.85
N GLU A 71 -7.99 8.25 -16.49
CA GLU A 71 -9.05 7.44 -17.09
C GLU A 71 -8.49 6.43 -18.10
N GLN A 72 -7.62 6.88 -19.01
CA GLN A 72 -6.91 6.03 -19.97
C GLN A 72 -6.06 4.96 -19.27
N THR A 73 -5.38 5.31 -18.17
CA THR A 73 -4.61 4.36 -17.36
C THR A 73 -5.50 3.30 -16.72
N LEU A 74 -6.66 3.69 -16.19
CA LEU A 74 -7.59 2.76 -15.53
C LEU A 74 -8.30 1.84 -16.53
N GLU A 75 -8.70 2.36 -17.70
CA GLU A 75 -9.26 1.57 -18.80
C GLU A 75 -8.26 0.51 -19.28
N ALA A 76 -7.02 0.93 -19.54
CA ALA A 76 -5.92 0.05 -19.90
C ALA A 76 -5.68 -1.05 -18.87
N LEU A 77 -5.66 -0.70 -17.59
CA LEU A 77 -5.48 -1.64 -16.48
C LEU A 77 -6.58 -2.69 -16.47
N VAL A 78 -7.84 -2.28 -16.57
CA VAL A 78 -8.98 -3.20 -16.48
C VAL A 78 -9.07 -4.10 -17.71
N GLN A 79 -8.72 -3.60 -18.90
CA GLN A 79 -8.62 -4.43 -20.12
C GLN A 79 -7.60 -5.57 -19.96
N LEU A 80 -6.46 -5.31 -19.30
CA LEU A 80 -5.47 -6.35 -18.99
C LEU A 80 -5.94 -7.33 -17.91
N SER A 81 -6.92 -6.93 -17.11
CA SER A 81 -7.57 -7.77 -16.09
C SER A 81 -6.59 -8.52 -15.15
N PRO A 82 -5.62 -7.83 -14.51
CA PRO A 82 -4.79 -8.47 -13.51
C PRO A 82 -5.62 -9.04 -12.35
N HIS A 83 -5.04 -9.95 -11.59
CA HIS A 83 -5.71 -10.55 -10.44
C HIS A 83 -5.79 -9.57 -9.26
N HIS A 84 -4.80 -8.69 -9.17
CA HIS A 84 -4.58 -7.75 -8.09
C HIS A 84 -4.09 -6.41 -8.62
N VAL A 85 -4.41 -5.33 -7.90
CA VAL A 85 -3.97 -3.97 -8.22
C VAL A 85 -3.54 -3.29 -6.93
N SER A 86 -2.30 -2.82 -6.90
CA SER A 86 -1.82 -1.93 -5.83
C SER A 86 -1.95 -0.48 -6.32
N VAL A 87 -2.45 0.41 -5.48
CA VAL A 87 -2.65 1.83 -5.80
C VAL A 87 -2.06 2.65 -4.67
N TYR A 88 -0.98 3.36 -4.96
CA TYR A 88 -0.29 4.23 -4.02
C TYR A 88 -0.52 5.69 -4.39
N LEU A 89 -0.67 6.57 -3.39
CA LEU A 89 -0.55 8.00 -3.59
C LEU A 89 0.95 8.35 -3.51
N LEU A 90 1.42 9.23 -4.38
CA LEU A 90 2.79 9.72 -4.32
C LEU A 90 2.99 10.52 -3.04
N GLU A 91 3.85 10.00 -2.16
CA GLU A 91 4.35 10.72 -1.00
C GLU A 91 5.74 11.26 -1.33
N MET A 92 5.95 12.55 -1.06
CA MET A 92 7.18 13.25 -1.39
C MET A 92 8.05 13.38 -0.14
N ASP A 93 8.62 12.26 0.31
CA ASP A 93 9.54 12.27 1.43
C ASP A 93 10.97 12.56 0.96
N LYS A 94 11.65 13.50 1.64
CA LYS A 94 13.06 13.92 1.43
C LYS A 94 13.31 14.69 0.12
N PRO A 95 14.46 15.40 -0.03
CA PRO A 95 14.79 16.11 -1.27
C PRO A 95 15.13 15.11 -2.39
N HIS A 96 14.10 14.52 -2.98
CA HIS A 96 14.20 13.70 -4.19
C HIS A 96 14.04 14.57 -5.44
N ARG A 97 14.47 14.06 -6.60
CA ARG A 97 14.32 14.75 -7.91
C ARG A 97 12.89 15.27 -8.16
N LEU A 98 11.87 14.57 -7.66
CA LEU A 98 10.47 14.97 -7.78
C LEU A 98 10.13 16.19 -6.91
N ALA A 99 10.75 16.33 -5.73
CA ALA A 99 10.61 17.53 -4.90
C ALA A 99 11.19 18.77 -5.59
N LEU A 100 12.35 18.63 -6.21
CA LEU A 100 12.94 19.70 -7.02
C LEU A 100 12.07 20.03 -8.24
N LEU A 101 11.50 19.01 -8.89
CA LEU A 101 10.59 19.21 -10.03
C LEU A 101 9.32 19.96 -9.63
N ALA A 102 8.72 19.62 -8.49
CA ALA A 102 7.53 20.29 -7.96
C ALA A 102 7.81 21.76 -7.63
N GLN A 103 8.97 22.06 -7.04
CA GLN A 103 9.39 23.44 -6.75
C GLN A 103 9.61 24.27 -8.02
N ARG A 104 10.11 23.67 -9.10
CA ARG A 104 10.43 24.36 -10.36
C ARG A 104 9.22 24.56 -11.28
N HIS A 105 8.21 23.70 -11.19
CA HIS A 105 7.06 23.70 -12.08
C HIS A 105 5.76 23.71 -11.29
N ALA A 106 5.32 24.90 -10.92
CA ALA A 106 4.01 25.10 -10.32
C ALA A 106 2.90 24.51 -11.20
N GLY A 107 2.00 23.72 -10.60
CA GLY A 107 0.88 23.08 -11.29
C GLY A 107 1.21 21.81 -12.09
N LEU A 108 2.46 21.35 -12.08
CA LEU A 108 2.79 20.07 -12.72
C LEU A 108 2.27 18.87 -11.91
N PHE A 109 2.28 18.99 -10.58
CA PHE A 109 1.74 17.99 -9.67
C PHE A 109 0.27 18.28 -9.38
N PRO A 110 -0.58 17.24 -9.23
CA PRO A 110 -1.96 17.43 -8.82
C PRO A 110 -2.03 18.12 -7.46
N SER A 111 -3.03 18.97 -7.26
CA SER A 111 -3.37 19.47 -5.93
C SER A 111 -3.83 18.33 -5.00
N GLU A 112 -3.91 18.57 -3.69
CA GLU A 112 -4.47 17.59 -2.74
C GLU A 112 -5.91 17.19 -3.12
N GLU A 113 -6.72 18.17 -3.55
CA GLU A 113 -8.08 17.92 -4.02
C GLU A 113 -8.11 17.05 -5.28
N GLU A 114 -7.20 17.30 -6.22
CA GLU A 114 -7.07 16.48 -7.42
C GLU A 114 -6.58 15.08 -7.10
N ALA A 115 -5.58 14.91 -6.22
CA ALA A 115 -5.10 13.61 -5.77
C ALA A 115 -6.21 12.81 -5.05
N ALA A 116 -7.01 13.48 -4.20
CA ALA A 116 -8.19 12.88 -3.56
C ALA A 116 -9.24 12.46 -4.61
N TRP A 117 -9.48 13.31 -5.61
CA TRP A 117 -10.36 12.97 -6.74
C TRP A 117 -9.83 11.75 -7.52
N GLN A 118 -8.53 11.68 -7.80
CA GLN A 118 -7.90 10.56 -8.51
C GLN A 118 -8.09 9.25 -7.74
N TYR A 119 -7.88 9.28 -6.42
CA TYR A 119 -8.07 8.12 -5.56
C TYR A 119 -9.53 7.65 -5.52
N LEU A 120 -10.48 8.56 -5.30
CA LEU A 120 -11.91 8.23 -5.25
C LEU A 120 -12.45 7.76 -6.61
N THR A 121 -11.95 8.30 -7.71
CA THR A 121 -12.27 7.86 -9.07
C THR A 121 -11.71 6.46 -9.31
N THR A 122 -10.44 6.22 -9.01
CA THR A 122 -9.82 4.88 -9.08
C THR A 122 -10.60 3.86 -8.26
N ALA A 123 -10.99 4.22 -7.03
CA ALA A 123 -11.75 3.35 -6.14
C ALA A 123 -13.17 3.03 -6.64
N ARG A 124 -13.81 3.95 -7.36
CA ARG A 124 -15.10 3.69 -8.03
C ARG A 124 -14.91 2.81 -9.26
N PHE A 125 -13.87 3.08 -10.05
CA PHE A 125 -13.58 2.38 -11.29
C PHE A 125 -13.24 0.90 -11.03
N LEU A 126 -12.28 0.62 -10.13
CA LEU A 126 -11.85 -0.74 -9.79
C LEU A 126 -13.00 -1.57 -9.20
N ARG A 127 -13.83 -0.96 -8.37
CA ARG A 127 -15.02 -1.63 -7.83
C ARG A 127 -16.03 -2.01 -8.91
N ARG A 128 -16.29 -1.12 -9.87
CA ARG A 128 -17.16 -1.42 -11.03
C ARG A 128 -16.58 -2.53 -11.90
N ALA A 129 -15.26 -2.61 -12.00
CA ALA A 129 -14.53 -3.67 -12.68
C ALA A 129 -14.42 -4.99 -11.88
N GLY A 130 -15.07 -5.08 -10.71
CA GLY A 130 -15.14 -6.32 -9.92
C GLY A 130 -14.02 -6.53 -8.91
N TYR A 131 -13.13 -5.55 -8.72
CA TYR A 131 -12.11 -5.62 -7.67
C TYR A 131 -12.67 -5.18 -6.31
N ARG A 132 -12.26 -5.86 -5.25
CA ARG A 132 -12.57 -5.53 -3.86
C ARG A 132 -11.43 -4.74 -3.23
N HIS A 133 -11.74 -3.57 -2.69
CA HIS A 133 -10.83 -2.82 -1.81
C HIS A 133 -10.73 -3.59 -0.50
N TYR A 134 -9.68 -4.39 -0.31
CA TYR A 134 -9.58 -5.25 0.87
C TYR A 134 -8.70 -4.63 1.97
N GLU A 135 -7.80 -3.73 1.59
CA GLU A 135 -6.99 -2.92 2.51
C GLU A 135 -6.59 -1.59 1.86
N VAL A 136 -5.98 -0.68 2.63
CA VAL A 136 -5.82 0.75 2.30
C VAL A 136 -5.30 1.04 0.89
N SER A 137 -4.32 0.28 0.38
CA SER A 137 -3.67 0.53 -0.90
C SER A 137 -4.02 -0.49 -1.99
N ASN A 138 -4.73 -1.57 -1.69
CA ASN A 138 -4.76 -2.75 -2.54
C ASN A 138 -6.18 -3.26 -2.81
N TRP A 139 -6.31 -3.71 -4.04
CA TRP A 139 -7.53 -4.18 -4.65
C TRP A 139 -7.29 -5.56 -5.24
N ALA A 140 -8.25 -6.46 -5.11
CA ALA A 140 -8.12 -7.81 -5.62
C ALA A 140 -9.43 -8.31 -6.20
N ARG A 141 -9.36 -9.14 -7.22
CA ARG A 141 -10.47 -10.06 -7.50
C ARG A 141 -10.65 -10.99 -6.29
N PRO A 142 -11.88 -11.43 -5.97
CA PRO A 142 -12.11 -12.30 -4.82
C PRO A 142 -11.21 -13.54 -4.86
N GLY A 143 -10.48 -13.82 -3.78
CA GLY A 143 -9.55 -14.96 -3.68
C GLY A 143 -8.10 -14.64 -4.05
N PHE A 144 -7.80 -13.44 -4.56
CA PHE A 144 -6.45 -13.02 -4.94
C PHE A 144 -5.83 -11.98 -4.00
N GLU A 145 -6.43 -11.77 -2.82
CA GLU A 145 -5.91 -10.89 -1.79
C GLU A 145 -4.48 -11.28 -1.37
N ALA A 146 -3.60 -10.30 -1.14
CA ALA A 146 -2.23 -10.57 -0.74
C ALA A 146 -2.17 -11.13 0.69
N ARG A 147 -1.84 -12.42 0.83
CA ARG A 147 -1.64 -13.06 2.13
C ARG A 147 -0.59 -12.34 2.98
N HIS A 148 0.47 -11.83 2.35
CA HIS A 148 1.52 -11.06 3.03
C HIS A 148 0.97 -9.76 3.64
N ASN A 149 0.29 -8.92 2.84
CA ASN A 149 -0.28 -7.66 3.32
C ASN A 149 -1.32 -7.92 4.41
N LEU A 150 -2.20 -8.91 4.21
CA LEU A 150 -3.18 -9.31 5.22
C LEU A 150 -2.51 -9.75 6.53
N ARG A 151 -1.41 -10.51 6.46
CA ARG A 151 -0.67 -10.94 7.66
C ARG A 151 -0.13 -9.74 8.43
N TYR A 152 0.43 -8.76 7.74
CA TYR A 152 0.96 -7.54 8.34
C TYR A 152 -0.13 -6.74 9.06
N TRP A 153 -1.22 -6.40 8.36
CA TRP A 153 -2.35 -5.64 8.91
C TRP A 153 -3.14 -6.37 9.99
N GLN A 154 -2.98 -7.69 10.10
CA GLN A 154 -3.60 -8.49 11.15
C GLN A 154 -2.81 -8.53 12.45
N GLY A 155 -1.62 -7.92 12.51
CA GLY A 155 -0.72 -8.09 13.65
C GLY A 155 -0.03 -9.46 13.67
N GLY A 156 0.02 -10.15 12.52
CA GLY A 156 0.66 -11.45 12.41
C GLY A 156 2.18 -11.35 12.50
N VAL A 157 2.84 -12.46 12.86
CA VAL A 157 4.30 -12.52 12.88
C VAL A 157 4.86 -12.48 11.45
N VAL A 158 5.86 -11.62 11.23
CA VAL A 158 6.60 -11.43 9.98
C VAL A 158 8.10 -11.38 10.29
N LEU A 159 8.89 -12.21 9.61
CA LEU A 159 10.34 -12.24 9.76
C LEU A 159 10.99 -11.19 8.85
N ALA A 160 12.08 -10.59 9.33
CA ALA A 160 12.89 -9.67 8.55
C ALA A 160 14.06 -10.42 7.91
N CYS A 161 14.05 -10.56 6.59
CA CYS A 161 15.14 -11.18 5.84
C CYS A 161 15.67 -10.16 4.81
N GLY A 162 16.99 -9.93 4.80
CA GLY A 162 17.62 -8.98 3.88
C GLY A 162 17.89 -7.61 4.50
N VAL A 163 18.66 -6.81 3.74
CA VAL A 163 19.04 -5.44 4.06
C VAL A 163 17.79 -4.56 4.17
N GLY A 164 17.71 -3.74 5.22
CA GLY A 164 16.62 -2.79 5.47
C GLY A 164 15.28 -3.45 5.82
N ALA A 165 15.23 -4.77 5.97
CA ALA A 165 13.98 -5.48 6.24
C ALA A 165 13.45 -5.19 7.65
N TYR A 166 12.13 -5.02 7.75
CA TYR A 166 11.43 -4.87 9.03
C TYR A 166 10.75 -6.17 9.42
N GLY A 167 10.76 -6.45 10.71
CA GLY A 167 10.16 -7.63 11.30
C GLY A 167 9.18 -7.28 12.40
N GLN A 168 8.20 -8.16 12.56
CA GLN A 168 7.08 -7.98 13.46
C GLN A 168 6.84 -9.28 14.22
N GLY A 169 6.97 -9.19 15.55
CA GLY A 169 6.58 -10.24 16.49
C GLY A 169 5.24 -9.89 17.14
N ARG A 170 4.80 -10.73 18.09
CA ARG A 170 3.52 -10.51 18.81
C ARG A 170 3.48 -9.19 19.59
N ARG A 171 4.61 -8.80 20.20
CA ARG A 171 4.77 -7.56 20.98
C ARG A 171 6.13 -6.93 20.77
N SER A 172 6.72 -7.14 19.59
CA SER A 172 8.03 -6.60 19.26
C SER A 172 8.12 -6.20 17.81
N ARG A 173 8.96 -5.22 17.52
CA ARG A 173 9.37 -4.80 16.19
C ARG A 173 10.88 -4.77 16.12
N TRP A 174 11.42 -5.00 14.94
CA TRP A 174 12.85 -4.83 14.70
C TRP A 174 13.10 -4.46 13.24
N ALA A 175 14.26 -3.87 13.00
CA ALA A 175 14.75 -3.54 11.67
C ALA A 175 16.14 -4.15 11.49
N ASN A 176 16.39 -4.69 10.31
CA ASN A 176 17.74 -4.99 9.86
C ASN A 176 18.41 -3.68 9.39
N THR A 177 19.74 -3.62 9.46
CA THR A 177 20.52 -2.49 8.92
C THR A 177 20.17 -2.24 7.46
N SER A 178 20.06 -0.96 7.08
CA SER A 178 19.92 -0.52 5.69
C SER A 178 21.26 -0.49 4.94
N GLU A 179 22.38 -0.64 5.65
CA GLU A 179 23.71 -0.61 5.08
C GLU A 179 24.13 -2.02 4.66
N LEU A 180 24.38 -2.21 3.36
CA LEU A 180 24.75 -3.52 2.81
C LEU A 180 26.04 -4.07 3.45
N GLY A 181 27.04 -3.21 3.68
CA GLY A 181 28.30 -3.61 4.30
C GLY A 181 28.12 -4.13 5.73
N GLU A 182 27.36 -3.41 6.56
CA GLU A 182 27.05 -3.84 7.92
C GLU A 182 26.23 -5.13 7.96
N TYR A 183 25.30 -5.29 7.00
CA TYR A 183 24.48 -6.48 6.88
C TYR A 183 25.37 -7.71 6.62
N MET A 184 26.27 -7.63 5.64
CA MET A 184 27.19 -8.72 5.31
C MET A 184 28.14 -9.03 6.47
N ALA A 185 28.78 -8.02 7.06
CA ALA A 185 29.69 -8.20 8.18
C ALA A 185 29.02 -8.84 9.40
N SER A 186 27.74 -8.52 9.65
CA SER A 186 26.94 -9.15 10.70
C SER A 186 26.75 -10.65 10.44
N LEU A 187 26.41 -11.03 9.20
CA LEU A 187 26.21 -12.45 8.84
C LEU A 187 27.51 -13.25 8.89
N GLU A 188 28.61 -12.70 8.38
CA GLU A 188 29.94 -13.32 8.44
C GLU A 188 30.38 -13.58 9.89
N SER A 189 30.00 -12.68 10.80
CA SER A 189 30.24 -12.84 12.23
C SER A 189 29.18 -13.66 12.97
N SER A 190 28.28 -14.38 12.26
CA SER A 190 27.17 -15.14 12.84
C SER A 190 26.25 -14.33 13.79
N ARG A 191 26.08 -13.03 13.53
CA ARG A 191 25.19 -12.13 14.28
C ARG A 191 23.95 -11.78 13.45
N PHE A 192 22.85 -11.49 14.13
CA PHE A 192 21.68 -10.91 13.47
C PHE A 192 21.98 -9.47 13.06
N PRO A 193 21.69 -9.07 11.80
CA PRO A 193 22.00 -7.74 11.27
C PRO A 193 20.99 -6.68 11.74
N ARG A 194 20.63 -6.66 13.04
CA ARG A 194 19.57 -5.80 13.60
C ARG A 194 20.15 -4.50 14.13
N THR A 195 19.61 -3.37 13.68
CA THR A 195 19.99 -2.03 14.17
C THR A 195 19.01 -1.46 15.18
N TRP A 196 17.76 -1.89 15.12
CA TRP A 196 16.72 -1.41 16.02
C TRP A 196 15.80 -2.55 16.47
N ARG A 197 15.36 -2.47 17.72
CA ARG A 197 14.35 -3.35 18.30
C ARG A 197 13.53 -2.59 19.34
N SER A 198 12.22 -2.76 19.29
CA SER A 198 11.28 -2.24 20.29
C SER A 198 10.33 -3.32 20.78
N TYR A 199 9.89 -3.19 22.03
CA TYR A 199 8.86 -4.02 22.64
C TYR A 199 7.67 -3.15 23.01
N LEU A 200 6.46 -3.65 22.74
CA LEU A 200 5.23 -2.94 23.01
C LEU A 200 4.66 -3.34 24.36
N THR A 201 4.21 -2.36 25.15
CA THR A 201 3.34 -2.60 26.31
C THR A 201 2.02 -3.26 25.85
N PRO A 202 1.25 -3.90 26.74
CA PRO A 202 -0.05 -4.46 26.35
C PRO A 202 -0.99 -3.40 25.75
N GLU A 203 -0.99 -2.20 26.34
CA GLU A 203 -1.76 -1.05 25.86
C GLU A 203 -1.31 -0.59 24.46
N ALA A 204 -0.01 -0.40 24.24
CA ALA A 204 0.52 -0.01 22.93
C ALA A 204 0.26 -1.08 21.86
N ALA A 205 0.34 -2.37 22.22
CA ALA A 205 0.01 -3.47 21.32
C ALA A 205 -1.48 -3.49 20.93
N GLN A 206 -2.38 -3.13 21.85
CA GLN A 206 -3.81 -3.00 21.55
C GLN A 206 -4.08 -1.79 20.64
N ALA A 207 -3.46 -0.64 20.91
CA ALA A 207 -3.56 0.54 20.05
C ALA A 207 -3.06 0.26 18.63
N GLU A 208 -1.89 -0.38 18.52
CA GLU A 208 -1.31 -0.77 17.23
C GLU A 208 -2.21 -1.77 16.49
N LYS A 209 -2.79 -2.75 17.18
CA LYS A 209 -3.73 -3.71 16.58
C LYS A 209 -4.96 -3.01 16.00
N VAL A 210 -5.52 -2.00 16.68
CA VAL A 210 -6.63 -1.19 16.16
C VAL A 210 -6.18 -0.41 14.94
N MET A 211 -5.03 0.27 15.02
CA MET A 211 -4.43 1.06 13.94
C MET A 211 -4.21 0.24 12.66
N LEU A 212 -3.60 -0.95 12.79
CA LEU A 212 -3.33 -1.85 11.67
C LEU A 212 -4.63 -2.40 11.06
N ARG A 213 -5.62 -2.78 11.88
CA ARG A 213 -6.88 -3.36 11.40
C ARG A 213 -7.80 -2.35 10.75
N LEU A 214 -7.75 -1.08 11.12
CA LEU A 214 -8.49 0.00 10.45
C LEU A 214 -8.01 0.25 9.00
N ARG A 215 -6.81 -0.21 8.64
CA ARG A 215 -6.34 -0.26 7.24
C ARG A 215 -7.00 -1.37 6.43
N LEU A 216 -7.67 -2.33 7.05
CA LEU A 216 -8.44 -3.36 6.35
C LEU A 216 -9.87 -2.89 6.09
N SER A 217 -10.47 -3.30 4.98
CA SER A 217 -11.85 -2.94 4.63
C SER A 217 -12.89 -3.53 5.60
N ARG A 218 -12.54 -4.61 6.29
CA ARG A 218 -13.35 -5.19 7.37
C ARG A 218 -13.24 -4.41 8.69
N GLY A 219 -12.29 -3.48 8.78
CA GLY A 219 -12.00 -2.68 9.96
C GLY A 219 -11.75 -3.50 11.22
N VAL A 220 -12.19 -2.95 12.34
CA VAL A 220 -11.96 -3.46 13.69
C VAL A 220 -13.29 -3.73 14.39
N ARG A 221 -13.30 -4.59 15.41
CA ARG A 221 -14.50 -4.78 16.25
C ARG A 221 -14.75 -3.49 17.06
N TRP A 222 -16.01 -3.12 17.26
CA TRP A 222 -16.39 -1.92 18.01
C TRP A 222 -15.78 -1.93 19.41
N GLN A 223 -15.96 -3.04 20.14
CA GLN A 223 -15.40 -3.25 21.47
C GLN A 223 -13.86 -3.11 21.51
N GLU A 224 -13.15 -3.50 20.44
CA GLU A 224 -11.69 -3.34 20.38
C GLU A 224 -11.26 -1.87 20.27
N ALA A 225 -12.06 -1.03 19.59
CA ALA A 225 -11.83 0.42 19.51
C ALA A 225 -12.31 1.14 20.78
N GLU A 226 -13.44 0.73 21.33
CA GLU A 226 -14.03 1.25 22.57
C GLU A 226 -13.14 1.02 23.79
N ALA A 227 -12.46 -0.13 23.84
CA ALA A 227 -11.47 -0.43 24.88
C ALA A 227 -10.28 0.57 24.91
N LEU A 228 -10.09 1.36 23.85
CA LEU A 228 -9.07 2.41 23.82
C LEU A 228 -9.60 3.78 24.30
N ALA A 229 -10.90 3.94 24.56
CA ALA A 229 -11.51 5.24 24.82
C ALA A 229 -10.88 5.98 26.00
N GLU A 230 -10.59 5.28 27.09
CA GLU A 230 -9.96 5.86 28.29
C GLU A 230 -8.48 6.16 28.08
N THR A 231 -7.75 5.21 27.48
CA THR A 231 -6.28 5.32 27.28
C THR A 231 -5.88 6.24 26.12
N ARG A 232 -6.78 6.41 25.14
CA ARG A 232 -6.57 7.16 23.89
C ARG A 232 -7.81 8.03 23.60
N PRO A 233 -8.13 9.01 24.46
CA PRO A 233 -9.35 9.81 24.32
C PRO A 233 -9.40 10.60 23.01
N ARG A 234 -8.24 11.07 22.51
CA ARG A 234 -8.14 11.74 21.21
C ARG A 234 -8.54 10.85 20.04
N PHE A 235 -8.11 9.57 20.05
CA PHE A 235 -8.52 8.60 19.05
C PHE A 235 -10.03 8.38 19.08
N TRP A 236 -10.60 8.23 20.28
CA TRP A 236 -12.03 7.96 20.44
C TRP A 236 -12.90 9.11 19.98
N GLN A 237 -12.53 10.35 20.33
CA GLN A 237 -13.20 11.56 19.86
C GLN A 237 -13.13 11.65 18.33
N LEU A 238 -11.93 11.52 17.75
CA LEU A 238 -11.74 11.63 16.30
C LEU A 238 -12.45 10.50 15.53
N LEU A 239 -12.53 9.30 16.10
CA LEU A 239 -13.34 8.21 15.53
C LEU A 239 -14.83 8.59 15.50
N GLY A 240 -15.33 9.27 16.52
CA GLY A 240 -16.68 9.84 16.57
C GLY A 240 -16.92 10.87 15.45
N ASP A 241 -15.98 11.80 15.27
CA ASP A 241 -16.03 12.80 14.20
C ASP A 241 -16.01 12.14 12.81
N PHE A 242 -15.18 11.09 12.64
CA PHE A 242 -15.14 10.30 11.42
C PHE A 242 -16.48 9.60 11.14
N LEU A 243 -17.16 9.09 12.16
CA LEU A 243 -18.48 8.48 12.01
C LEU A 243 -19.52 9.53 11.61
N ALA A 244 -19.54 10.69 12.28
CA ALA A 244 -20.46 11.79 11.99
C ALA A 244 -20.28 12.33 10.56
N ALA A 245 -19.04 12.47 10.10
CA ALA A 245 -18.70 12.93 8.75
C ALA A 245 -18.85 11.85 7.66
N GLY A 246 -19.22 10.62 8.03
CA GLY A 246 -19.32 9.48 7.10
C GLY A 246 -17.97 8.99 6.54
N LEU A 247 -16.86 9.39 7.16
CA LEU A 247 -15.50 8.92 6.89
C LEU A 247 -15.29 7.51 7.47
N ALA A 248 -15.95 7.18 8.56
CA ALA A 248 -16.10 5.84 9.07
C ALA A 248 -17.56 5.39 9.03
N ARG A 249 -17.79 4.08 9.08
CA ARG A 249 -19.13 3.50 9.24
C ARG A 249 -19.07 2.33 10.21
N ARG A 250 -20.04 2.31 11.13
CA ARG A 250 -20.33 1.13 11.94
C ARG A 250 -21.38 0.28 11.24
N ARG A 251 -21.13 -1.03 11.15
CA ARG A 251 -22.11 -2.03 10.70
C ARG A 251 -22.07 -3.21 11.68
N GLY A 252 -23.13 -3.35 12.47
CA GLY A 252 -23.16 -4.30 13.59
C GLY A 252 -22.02 -4.06 14.58
N GLU A 253 -21.23 -5.10 14.84
CA GLU A 253 -20.09 -5.07 15.76
C GLU A 253 -18.79 -4.55 15.16
N ARG A 254 -18.79 -4.02 13.93
CA ARG A 254 -17.56 -3.57 13.27
C ARG A 254 -17.63 -2.10 12.88
N VAL A 255 -16.51 -1.41 13.09
CA VAL A 255 -16.26 -0.08 12.53
C VAL A 255 -15.17 -0.17 11.49
N ARG A 256 -15.39 0.49 10.35
CA ARG A 256 -14.46 0.50 9.22
C ARG A 256 -14.44 1.88 8.57
N LEU A 257 -13.30 2.21 7.98
CA LEU A 257 -13.16 3.43 7.19
C LEU A 257 -13.86 3.27 5.83
N THR A 258 -14.39 4.37 5.32
CA THR A 258 -14.85 4.47 3.93
C THR A 258 -13.67 4.85 3.04
N PRO A 259 -13.80 4.79 1.69
CA PRO A 259 -12.75 5.29 0.82
C PRO A 259 -12.35 6.75 1.12
N ARG A 260 -13.31 7.60 1.50
CA ARG A 260 -13.01 8.97 1.95
C ARG A 260 -12.26 8.98 3.28
N GLY A 261 -12.63 8.12 4.23
CA GLY A 261 -11.92 8.01 5.50
C GLY A 261 -10.50 7.50 5.37
N TRP A 262 -10.19 6.64 4.40
CA TRP A 262 -8.81 6.21 4.16
C TRP A 262 -7.89 7.33 3.68
N LEU A 263 -8.39 8.28 2.87
CA LEU A 263 -7.60 9.43 2.41
C LEU A 263 -7.02 10.25 3.57
N VAL A 264 -7.79 10.41 4.64
CA VAL A 264 -7.43 11.20 5.83
C VAL A 264 -7.09 10.32 7.04
N SER A 265 -6.89 9.02 6.83
CA SER A 265 -6.75 8.07 7.93
C SER A 265 -5.48 8.24 8.75
N ASN A 266 -4.47 8.92 8.19
CA ASN A 266 -3.23 9.24 8.90
C ASN A 266 -3.48 10.11 10.14
N GLU A 267 -4.47 11.03 10.10
CA GLU A 267 -4.87 11.82 11.27
C GLU A 267 -5.35 10.92 12.41
N LEU A 268 -6.19 9.93 12.07
CA LEU A 268 -6.69 8.95 13.03
C LEU A 268 -5.56 8.06 13.56
N PHE A 269 -4.66 7.60 12.68
CA PHE A 269 -3.56 6.71 13.06
C PHE A 269 -2.51 7.39 13.93
N ALA A 270 -2.24 8.68 13.71
CA ALA A 270 -1.32 9.47 14.52
C ALA A 270 -1.74 9.56 16.00
N THR A 271 -3.04 9.40 16.31
CA THR A 271 -3.54 9.39 17.69
C THR A 271 -3.34 8.05 18.42
N LEU A 272 -2.88 7.01 17.72
CA LEU A 272 -2.71 5.65 18.24
C LEU A 272 -1.24 5.24 18.45
N VAL A 273 -0.29 6.01 17.91
CA VAL A 273 1.16 5.80 18.04
C VAL A 273 1.73 6.58 19.22
#